data_AF-A0ABD0YE68-F1
#
_entry.id   AF-A0ABD0YE68-F1
#
_cell.length_a   1.000
_cell.length_b   1.000
_cell.length_c   1.000
_cell.angle_alpha   90.00
_cell.angle_beta   90.00
_cell.angle_gamma   90.00
#
_symmetry.space_group_name_H-M   'P 1'
#
loop_
_entity.id
_entity.type
_entity.pdbx_description
1 polymer ?
#
loop_
_entity_poly.entity_id
_entity_poly.type
_entity_poly.pdbx_seq_one_letter_code
_entity_poly.pdbx_strand_id
1 'polypeptide(L)'
;MGTDPVVHTRYEVWEGKRLVEINVPGDISTNTLTDILTQHLVADKTTHMYVLDQDLAATIWAAYEGNFYHLQAGLVQSGKAVESVRTTQKQVDLVRSYHLGKTNHRGINEILSRLFRHFYWPGMKRTIEDTIGRCEVCNRAKYLRQPTQVPQEITPTPQRPFERVHIDLFYDSSRRSSWILVRAGSVQLIY
;
A
#
# COMPACT_ATOMS: atom_id res chain seq x y z
N MET A 1 -23.90 -38.55 -27.99
CA MET A 1 -23.59 -37.11 -28.00
C MET A 1 -23.06 -36.82 -26.62
N GLY A 2 -21.73 -36.74 -26.52
CA GLY A 2 -20.99 -36.86 -25.26
C GLY A 2 -21.35 -35.75 -24.29
N THR A 3 -21.75 -36.13 -23.09
CA THR A 3 -21.61 -35.28 -21.92
C THR A 3 -20.15 -34.87 -21.85
N ASP A 4 -19.82 -33.59 -21.75
CA ASP A 4 -18.48 -33.14 -21.35
C ASP A 4 -18.42 -33.14 -19.81
N PRO A 5 -17.75 -34.10 -19.14
CA PRO A 5 -17.57 -34.09 -17.69
C PRO A 5 -16.06 -33.90 -17.45
N VAL A 6 -15.60 -32.79 -16.91
CA VAL A 6 -15.76 -32.45 -15.51
C VAL A 6 -15.34 -31.00 -15.41
N VAL A 7 -16.31 -30.12 -15.15
CA VAL A 7 -16.03 -28.76 -14.69
C VAL A 7 -15.93 -28.83 -13.17
N HIS A 8 -14.75 -29.16 -12.64
CA HIS A 8 -14.56 -29.07 -11.20
C HIS A 8 -14.63 -27.59 -10.82
N THR A 9 -15.77 -27.21 -10.25
CA THR A 9 -16.03 -25.85 -9.83
C THR A 9 -15.91 -25.78 -8.32
N ARG A 10 -14.90 -25.07 -7.84
CA ARG A 10 -14.77 -24.74 -6.43
C ARG A 10 -15.30 -23.34 -6.22
N TYR A 11 -16.32 -23.24 -5.39
CA TYR A 11 -16.88 -21.95 -4.96
C TYR A 11 -16.30 -21.57 -3.61
N GLU A 12 -15.86 -20.33 -3.51
CA GLU A 12 -15.48 -19.73 -2.26
C GLU A 12 -15.99 -18.29 -2.20
N VAL A 13 -16.50 -17.89 -1.04
CA VAL A 13 -16.83 -16.49 -0.78
C VAL A 13 -15.72 -15.92 0.07
N TRP A 14 -15.06 -14.87 -0.44
CA TRP A 14 -14.00 -14.18 0.28
C TRP A 14 -14.31 -12.68 0.33
N GLU A 15 -14.63 -12.18 1.53
CA GLU A 15 -15.18 -10.84 1.77
C GLU A 15 -16.36 -10.46 0.86
N GLY A 16 -17.35 -11.35 0.76
CA GLY A 16 -18.55 -11.09 -0.05
C GLY A 16 -18.30 -11.10 -1.57
N LYS A 17 -17.06 -11.30 -2.00
CA LYS A 17 -16.72 -11.58 -3.40
C LYS A 17 -16.73 -13.08 -3.64
N ARG A 18 -17.36 -13.50 -4.73
CA ARG A 18 -17.40 -14.89 -5.18
C ARG A 18 -16.10 -15.19 -5.94
N LEU A 19 -15.25 -16.01 -5.36
CA LEU A 19 -14.13 -16.65 -6.03
C LEU A 19 -14.62 -17.97 -6.61
N VAL A 20 -14.35 -18.20 -7.89
CA VAL A 20 -14.71 -19.43 -8.58
C VAL A 20 -13.44 -19.96 -9.23
N GLU A 21 -13.00 -21.15 -8.82
CA GLU A 21 -11.97 -21.89 -9.52
C GLU A 21 -12.66 -22.92 -10.41
N ILE A 22 -12.34 -22.88 -11.69
CA ILE A 22 -12.96 -23.72 -12.71
C ILE A 22 -11.84 -24.48 -13.40
N ASN A 23 -11.84 -25.80 -13.26
CA ASN A 23 -10.97 -26.67 -14.05
C ASN A 23 -11.73 -27.09 -15.30
N VAL A 24 -11.20 -26.75 -16.48
CA VAL A 24 -11.79 -27.08 -17.78
C VAL A 24 -10.83 -27.95 -18.58
N PRO A 25 -11.34 -28.94 -19.34
CA PRO A 25 -10.54 -29.69 -20.29
C PRO A 25 -10.04 -28.79 -21.44
N GLY A 26 -8.90 -29.14 -22.04
CA GLY A 26 -8.24 -28.32 -23.07
C GLY A 26 -9.00 -28.24 -24.40
N ASP A 27 -9.92 -29.16 -24.67
CA ASP A 27 -10.75 -29.26 -25.88
C ASP A 27 -12.20 -28.80 -25.66
N ILE A 28 -12.44 -27.98 -24.62
CA ILE A 28 -13.78 -27.51 -24.25
C ILE A 28 -14.49 -26.76 -25.40
N SER A 29 -15.77 -27.08 -25.61
CA SER A 29 -16.57 -26.43 -26.65
C SER A 29 -16.90 -24.97 -26.34
N THR A 30 -17.07 -24.14 -27.37
CA THR A 30 -17.46 -22.72 -27.24
C THR A 30 -18.82 -22.55 -26.55
N ASN A 31 -19.75 -23.49 -26.75
CA ASN A 31 -21.07 -23.46 -26.10
C ASN A 31 -20.93 -23.65 -24.59
N THR A 32 -20.12 -24.62 -24.16
CA THR A 32 -19.84 -24.87 -22.74
C THR A 32 -19.19 -23.65 -22.08
N LEU A 33 -18.25 -22.99 -22.76
CA LEU A 33 -17.64 -21.74 -22.27
C LEU A 33 -18.66 -20.60 -22.14
N THR A 34 -19.57 -20.49 -23.09
CA THR A 34 -20.66 -19.49 -23.07
C THR A 34 -21.59 -19.72 -21.88
N ASP A 35 -21.92 -20.97 -21.58
CA ASP A 35 -22.73 -21.33 -20.40
C ASP A 35 -22.00 -20.99 -19.10
N ILE A 36 -20.70 -21.30 -19.01
CA ILE A 36 -19.85 -20.94 -17.86
C ILE A 36 -19.83 -19.42 -17.66
N LEU A 37 -19.60 -18.66 -18.73
CA LEU A 37 -19.60 -17.19 -18.67
C LEU A 37 -20.97 -16.66 -18.24
N THR A 38 -22.06 -17.21 -18.75
CA THR A 38 -23.43 -16.82 -18.36
C THR A 38 -23.69 -17.01 -16.87
N GLN A 39 -23.19 -18.10 -16.29
CA GLN A 39 -23.37 -18.40 -14.86
C GLN A 39 -22.52 -17.50 -13.94
N HIS A 40 -21.40 -16.99 -14.44
CA HIS A 40 -20.40 -16.33 -13.60
C HIS A 40 -20.26 -14.83 -13.81
N LEU A 41 -20.55 -14.32 -15.01
CA LEU A 41 -20.62 -12.89 -15.28
C LEU A 41 -21.84 -12.28 -14.60
N VAL A 42 -21.66 -11.07 -14.09
CA VAL A 42 -22.73 -10.30 -13.46
C VAL A 42 -22.86 -8.99 -14.21
N ALA A 43 -24.07 -8.68 -14.68
CA ALA A 43 -24.37 -7.40 -15.32
C ALA A 43 -23.96 -6.23 -14.43
N ASP A 44 -23.48 -5.16 -15.04
CA ASP A 44 -23.00 -3.93 -14.39
C ASP A 44 -21.82 -4.13 -13.40
N LYS A 45 -21.12 -5.27 -13.48
CA LYS A 45 -19.93 -5.54 -12.67
C LYS A 45 -18.77 -5.99 -13.54
N THR A 46 -17.57 -5.66 -13.09
CA THR A 46 -16.33 -6.18 -13.67
C THR A 46 -15.97 -7.49 -12.98
N THR A 47 -15.89 -8.56 -13.77
CA THR A 47 -15.39 -9.87 -13.36
C THR A 47 -13.92 -9.97 -13.72
N HIS A 48 -13.10 -10.35 -12.73
CA HIS A 48 -11.68 -10.58 -12.94
C HIS A 48 -11.41 -12.07 -13.08
N MET A 49 -10.63 -12.43 -14.08
CA MET A 49 -10.28 -13.80 -14.43
C MET A 49 -8.76 -13.94 -14.50
N TYR A 50 -8.25 -15.13 -14.16
CA TYR A 50 -6.88 -15.53 -14.45
C TYR A 50 -6.92 -16.90 -15.12
N VAL A 51 -6.25 -17.02 -16.26
CA VAL A 51 -6.17 -18.26 -17.05
C VAL A 51 -4.70 -18.65 -17.18
N LEU A 52 -4.38 -19.91 -16.87
CA LEU A 52 -3.02 -20.45 -16.95
C LEU A 52 -2.60 -20.68 -18.40
N ASP A 53 -3.55 -21.16 -19.22
CA ASP A 53 -3.37 -21.47 -20.63
C ASP A 53 -3.82 -20.27 -21.51
N GLN A 54 -2.93 -19.80 -22.37
CA GLN A 54 -3.19 -18.64 -23.23
C GLN A 54 -4.13 -18.98 -24.40
N ASP A 55 -4.10 -20.20 -24.91
CA ASP A 55 -4.97 -20.62 -26.02
C ASP A 55 -6.43 -20.76 -25.52
N LEU A 56 -6.58 -21.28 -24.31
CA LEU A 56 -7.86 -21.27 -23.60
C LEU A 56 -8.33 -19.83 -23.34
N ALA A 57 -7.44 -18.92 -22.93
CA ALA A 57 -7.79 -17.52 -22.71
C ALA A 57 -8.32 -16.84 -23.98
N ALA A 58 -7.69 -17.09 -25.13
CA ALA A 58 -8.14 -16.58 -26.42
C ALA A 58 -9.54 -17.13 -26.78
N THR A 59 -9.78 -18.42 -26.51
CA THR A 59 -11.08 -19.06 -26.75
C THR A 59 -12.18 -18.46 -25.86
N ILE A 60 -11.87 -18.21 -24.57
CA ILE A 60 -12.79 -17.53 -23.64
C ILE A 60 -13.10 -16.11 -24.11
N TRP A 61 -12.10 -15.36 -24.58
CA TRP A 61 -12.29 -14.01 -25.10
C TRP A 61 -13.18 -14.00 -26.34
N ALA A 62 -12.98 -14.91 -27.29
CA ALA A 62 -13.85 -15.03 -28.46
C ALA A 62 -15.31 -15.34 -28.08
N ALA A 63 -15.52 -16.24 -27.11
CA ALA A 63 -16.85 -16.53 -26.58
C ALA A 63 -17.48 -15.31 -25.88
N TYR A 64 -16.68 -14.53 -25.15
CA TYR A 64 -17.11 -13.30 -24.49
C TYR A 64 -17.52 -12.21 -25.48
N GLU A 65 -16.69 -11.92 -26.48
CA GLU A 65 -16.96 -10.87 -27.47
C GLU A 65 -18.21 -11.17 -28.31
N GLY A 66 -18.39 -12.44 -28.70
CA GLY A 66 -19.54 -12.87 -29.49
C GLY A 66 -20.88 -12.79 -28.76
N ASN A 67 -20.90 -12.93 -27.43
CA ASN A 67 -22.13 -13.17 -26.67
C ASN A 67 -22.40 -12.19 -25.52
N PHE A 68 -21.42 -11.46 -25.02
CA PHE A 68 -21.57 -10.68 -23.77
C PHE A 68 -21.08 -9.24 -23.85
N TYR A 69 -20.36 -8.83 -24.91
CA TYR A 69 -19.85 -7.46 -25.04
C TYR A 69 -20.96 -6.40 -24.95
N HIS A 70 -22.18 -6.75 -25.36
CA HIS A 70 -23.35 -5.88 -25.32
C HIS A 70 -24.06 -5.84 -23.94
N LEU A 71 -23.73 -6.73 -23.00
CA LEU A 71 -24.48 -6.94 -21.75
C LEU A 71 -23.99 -6.11 -20.55
N GLN A 72 -23.17 -5.08 -20.76
CA GLN A 72 -22.56 -4.26 -19.69
C GLN A 72 -21.86 -5.09 -18.59
N ALA A 73 -21.54 -6.35 -18.85
CA ALA A 73 -20.85 -7.24 -17.94
C ALA A 73 -19.36 -7.24 -18.29
N GLY A 74 -18.54 -6.52 -17.54
CA GLY A 74 -17.12 -6.38 -17.86
C GLY A 74 -16.33 -7.64 -17.53
N LEU A 75 -15.43 -8.07 -18.41
CA LEU A 75 -14.47 -9.14 -18.16
C LEU A 75 -13.04 -8.57 -18.26
N VAL A 76 -12.19 -8.88 -17.27
CA VAL A 76 -10.78 -8.45 -17.25
C VAL A 76 -9.90 -9.65 -16.95
N GLN A 77 -8.96 -9.92 -17.86
CA GLN A 77 -7.92 -10.92 -17.63
C GLN A 77 -6.76 -10.31 -16.84
N SER A 78 -6.44 -10.94 -15.72
CA SER A 78 -5.26 -10.62 -14.92
C SER A 78 -4.03 -11.27 -15.53
N GLY A 79 -2.91 -10.55 -15.63
CA GLY A 79 -1.67 -11.10 -16.16
C GLY A 79 -0.92 -12.03 -15.19
N LYS A 80 -1.31 -12.05 -13.91
CA LYS A 80 -0.62 -12.82 -12.87
C LYS A 80 -1.57 -13.23 -11.74
N ALA A 81 -1.51 -14.50 -11.36
CA ALA A 81 -2.10 -14.98 -10.11
C ALA A 81 -1.18 -14.68 -8.93
N VAL A 82 -1.80 -14.28 -7.81
CA VAL A 82 -1.13 -14.07 -6.53
C VAL A 82 -1.66 -15.06 -5.51
N GLU A 83 -0.81 -15.44 -4.56
CA GLU A 83 -1.19 -16.38 -3.52
C GLU A 83 -2.16 -15.72 -2.53
N SER A 84 -3.30 -16.35 -2.32
CA SER A 84 -4.30 -15.90 -1.33
C SER A 84 -3.91 -16.35 0.08
N VAL A 85 -3.56 -15.40 0.95
CA VAL A 85 -3.08 -15.68 2.31
C VAL A 85 -4.25 -15.64 3.29
N ARG A 86 -4.67 -16.82 3.75
CA ARG A 86 -5.90 -16.97 4.54
C ARG A 86 -5.71 -16.77 6.05
N THR A 87 -4.55 -17.14 6.59
CA THR A 87 -4.32 -17.13 8.03
C THR A 87 -3.72 -15.81 8.49
N THR A 88 -4.32 -15.19 9.51
CA THR A 88 -3.84 -13.92 10.09
C THR A 88 -2.38 -14.02 10.53
N GLN A 89 -1.98 -15.17 11.09
CA GLN A 89 -0.60 -15.41 11.49
C GLN A 89 0.37 -15.29 10.30
N LYS A 90 0.09 -15.98 9.19
CA LYS A 90 0.91 -15.92 7.98
C LYS A 90 0.93 -14.52 7.36
N GLN A 91 -0.19 -13.80 7.40
CA GLN A 91 -0.24 -12.40 6.95
C GLN A 91 0.72 -11.53 7.76
N VAL A 92 0.67 -11.60 9.10
CA VAL A 92 1.57 -10.84 9.98
C VAL A 92 3.02 -11.25 9.77
N ASP A 93 3.32 -12.54 9.62
CA ASP A 93 4.68 -13.03 9.41
C ASP A 93 5.25 -12.60 8.06
N LEU A 94 4.42 -12.56 7.01
CA LEU A 94 4.81 -11.98 5.72
C LEU A 94 5.13 -10.49 5.85
N VAL A 95 4.28 -9.72 6.53
CA VAL A 95 4.55 -8.30 6.76
C VAL A 95 5.85 -8.11 7.54
N ARG A 96 6.04 -8.85 8.64
CA ARG A 96 7.25 -8.78 9.47
C ARG A 96 8.51 -9.17 8.70
N SER A 97 8.47 -10.26 7.93
CA SER A 97 9.63 -10.72 7.16
C SER A 97 10.04 -9.72 6.08
N TYR A 98 9.07 -9.08 5.42
CA TYR A 98 9.36 -8.04 4.44
C TYR A 98 9.83 -6.74 5.13
N HIS A 99 9.19 -6.33 6.21
CA HIS A 99 9.53 -5.11 6.94
C HIS A 99 10.91 -5.20 7.61
N LEU A 100 11.17 -6.23 8.41
CA LEU A 100 12.41 -6.39 9.17
C LEU A 100 13.53 -6.97 8.31
N GLY A 101 13.30 -8.15 7.74
CA GLY A 101 14.36 -8.97 7.14
C GLY A 101 14.75 -8.51 5.74
N LYS A 102 13.79 -8.44 4.82
CA LYS A 102 14.10 -8.24 3.38
C LYS A 102 14.38 -6.80 2.98
N THR A 103 13.93 -5.82 3.77
CA THR A 103 13.90 -4.43 3.30
C THR A 103 14.42 -3.39 4.29
N ASN A 104 14.81 -3.79 5.51
CA ASN A 104 15.36 -2.91 6.54
C ASN A 104 14.41 -1.76 6.95
N HIS A 105 13.28 -2.13 7.57
CA HIS A 105 12.27 -1.23 8.13
C HIS A 105 11.55 -0.31 7.13
N ARG A 106 11.29 -0.77 5.89
CA ARG A 106 10.57 0.06 4.90
C ARG A 106 9.16 0.42 5.34
N GLY A 107 8.73 1.58 4.84
CA GLY A 107 7.42 2.15 5.10
C GLY A 107 6.27 1.35 4.49
N ILE A 108 5.07 1.64 4.96
CA ILE A 108 3.82 0.95 4.63
C ILE A 108 3.60 0.82 3.12
N ASN A 109 3.72 1.91 2.35
CA ASN A 109 3.45 1.90 0.91
C ASN A 109 4.41 1.01 0.12
N GLU A 110 5.68 0.97 0.52
CA GLU A 110 6.67 0.13 -0.15
C GLU A 110 6.40 -1.36 0.13
N ILE A 111 6.10 -1.70 1.38
CA ILE A 111 5.75 -3.07 1.78
C ILE A 111 4.46 -3.52 1.10
N LEU A 112 3.45 -2.65 1.04
CA LEU A 112 2.19 -2.88 0.35
C LEU A 112 2.43 -3.22 -1.13
N SER A 113 3.18 -2.37 -1.85
CA SER A 113 3.53 -2.59 -3.26
C SER A 113 4.30 -3.91 -3.47
N ARG A 114 5.24 -4.24 -2.59
CA ARG A 114 6.02 -5.48 -2.70
C ARG A 114 5.17 -6.72 -2.45
N LEU A 115 4.30 -6.71 -1.42
CA LEU A 115 3.47 -7.85 -1.07
C LEU A 115 2.37 -8.10 -2.12
N PHE A 116 1.72 -7.04 -2.62
CA PHE A 116 0.67 -7.16 -3.65
C PHE A 116 1.13 -7.86 -4.93
N ARG A 117 2.43 -7.88 -5.23
CA ARG A 117 2.96 -8.57 -6.42
C ARG A 117 2.96 -10.09 -6.31
N HIS A 118 2.79 -10.64 -5.12
CA HIS A 118 2.95 -12.07 -4.85
C HIS A 118 1.82 -12.63 -4.00
N PHE A 119 1.24 -11.82 -3.12
CA PHE A 119 0.25 -12.21 -2.15
C PHE A 119 -0.95 -11.29 -2.21
N TYR A 120 -2.09 -11.80 -1.76
CA TYR A 120 -3.26 -10.99 -1.49
C TYR A 120 -3.96 -11.50 -0.23
N TRP A 121 -4.50 -10.57 0.54
CA TRP A 121 -5.54 -10.86 1.52
C TRP A 121 -6.41 -9.61 1.72
N PRO A 122 -7.67 -9.80 2.12
CA PRO A 122 -8.55 -8.70 2.43
C PRO A 122 -8.05 -7.90 3.64
N GLY A 123 -8.22 -6.59 3.59
CA GLY A 123 -7.66 -5.69 4.60
C GLY A 123 -6.13 -5.64 4.64
N MET A 124 -5.41 -6.10 3.60
CA MET A 124 -3.94 -6.14 3.57
C MET A 124 -3.27 -4.83 4.00
N LYS A 125 -3.75 -3.69 3.51
CA LYS A 125 -3.23 -2.38 3.90
C LYS A 125 -3.33 -2.16 5.42
N ARG A 126 -4.50 -2.47 6.01
CA ARG A 126 -4.73 -2.36 7.45
C ARG A 126 -3.83 -3.29 8.26
N THR A 127 -3.69 -4.55 7.85
CA THR A 127 -2.76 -5.49 8.50
C THR A 127 -1.33 -4.97 8.48
N ILE A 128 -0.89 -4.39 7.35
CA ILE A 128 0.44 -3.80 7.20
C ILE A 128 0.61 -2.60 8.11
N GLU A 129 -0.35 -1.68 8.12
CA GLU A 129 -0.37 -0.49 8.97
C GLU A 129 -0.30 -0.86 10.46
N ASP A 130 -1.15 -1.80 10.90
CA ASP A 130 -1.19 -2.27 12.28
C ASP A 130 0.12 -2.95 12.69
N THR A 131 0.70 -3.77 11.80
CA THR A 131 1.95 -4.51 12.09
C THR A 131 3.15 -3.57 12.16
N ILE A 132 3.31 -2.67 11.18
CA ILE A 132 4.42 -1.70 11.15
C ILE A 132 4.22 -0.61 12.21
N GLY A 133 2.98 -0.23 12.50
CA GLY A 133 2.64 0.72 13.56
C GLY A 133 3.05 0.25 14.95
N ARG A 134 3.19 -1.06 15.17
CA ARG A 134 3.71 -1.66 16.40
C ARG A 134 5.23 -1.89 16.38
N CYS A 135 5.93 -1.48 15.33
CA CYS A 135 7.38 -1.65 15.23
C CYS A 135 8.10 -0.61 16.10
N GLU A 136 8.75 -1.06 17.17
CA GLU A 136 9.43 -0.19 18.12
C GLU A 136 10.58 0.60 17.50
N VAL A 137 11.37 -0.03 16.61
CA VAL A 137 12.50 0.63 15.94
C VAL A 137 12.00 1.81 15.12
N CYS A 138 10.94 1.60 14.33
CA CYS A 138 10.33 2.67 13.54
C CYS A 138 9.71 3.74 14.43
N ASN A 139 9.06 3.36 15.53
CA ASN A 139 8.44 4.34 16.43
C ASN A 139 9.46 5.17 17.19
N ARG A 140 10.59 4.60 17.60
CA ARG A 140 11.71 5.35 18.21
C ARG A 140 12.42 6.26 17.21
N ALA A 141 12.55 5.83 15.95
CA ALA A 141 13.23 6.61 14.91
C ALA A 141 12.35 7.71 14.28
N LYS A 142 11.02 7.64 14.42
CA LYS A 142 10.12 8.66 13.89
C LYS A 142 10.30 9.97 14.65
N TYR A 143 10.71 11.01 13.95
CA TYR A 143 10.63 12.38 14.45
C TYR A 143 9.17 12.78 14.71
N LEU A 144 8.93 13.52 15.80
CA LEU A 144 7.63 14.08 16.14
C LEU A 144 7.24 15.12 15.08
N ARG A 145 6.29 14.78 14.19
CA ARG A 145 5.82 15.70 13.13
C ARG A 145 5.14 16.96 13.68
N GLN A 146 4.67 16.90 14.92
CA GLN A 146 4.14 18.02 15.67
C GLN A 146 4.87 18.04 17.01
N PRO A 147 6.09 18.59 17.08
CA PRO A 147 6.73 18.78 18.37
C PRO A 147 5.84 19.70 19.21
N THR A 148 5.78 19.46 20.52
CA THR A 148 5.14 20.40 21.45
C THR A 148 5.72 21.78 21.18
N GLN A 149 4.89 22.71 20.71
CA GLN A 149 5.30 24.09 20.56
C GLN A 149 5.53 24.63 21.97
N VAL A 150 6.79 24.81 22.35
CA VAL A 150 7.12 25.52 23.58
C VAL A 150 6.61 26.95 23.40
N PRO A 151 5.74 27.47 24.29
CA PRO A 151 5.28 28.84 24.19
C PRO A 151 6.49 29.77 24.11
N GLN A 152 6.58 30.54 23.04
CA GLN A 152 7.64 31.52 22.89
C GLN A 152 7.30 32.69 23.81
N GLU A 153 8.11 32.89 24.85
CA GLU A 153 8.01 34.07 25.69
C GLU A 153 8.68 35.26 25.00
N ILE A 154 8.01 36.41 25.02
CA ILE A 154 8.61 37.66 24.56
C ILE A 154 9.71 38.03 25.54
N THR A 155 10.94 38.18 25.05
CA THR A 155 12.04 38.67 25.89
C THR A 155 11.82 40.15 26.22
N PRO A 156 11.88 40.57 27.50
CA PRO A 156 11.50 41.93 27.85
C PRO A 156 12.48 42.95 27.29
N THR A 157 12.03 44.05 26.68
CA THR A 157 12.92 45.09 26.13
C THR A 157 13.71 45.79 27.26
N PRO A 158 15.04 45.91 27.16
CA PRO A 158 15.85 46.67 28.13
C PRO A 158 15.41 48.13 28.22
N GLN A 159 15.27 48.64 29.44
CA GLN A 159 14.88 50.02 29.75
C GLN A 159 16.10 50.95 29.94
N ARG A 160 17.27 50.38 30.26
CA ARG A 160 18.52 51.11 30.48
C ARG A 160 19.65 50.53 29.64
N PRO A 161 20.63 51.35 29.23
CA PRO A 161 21.86 50.85 28.63
C PRO A 161 22.52 49.79 29.51
N PHE A 162 23.05 48.73 28.89
CA PHE A 162 23.73 47.60 29.55
C PHE A 162 22.89 46.75 30.50
N GLU A 163 21.56 46.96 30.56
CA GLU A 163 20.68 46.13 31.39
C GLU A 163 20.60 44.67 30.92
N ARG A 164 20.78 44.43 29.62
CA ARG A 164 20.92 43.09 29.05
C ARG A 164 21.99 43.05 27.97
N VAL A 165 22.88 42.07 28.09
CA VAL A 165 23.92 41.77 27.12
C VAL A 165 23.72 40.35 26.61
N HIS A 166 23.61 40.20 25.30
CA HIS A 166 23.60 38.89 24.65
C HIS A 166 25.01 38.62 24.12
N ILE A 167 25.59 37.50 24.54
CA ILE A 167 26.92 37.06 24.12
C ILE A 167 26.73 35.73 23.40
N ASP A 168 27.25 35.64 22.18
CA ASP A 168 27.26 34.41 21.40
C ASP A 168 28.67 34.12 20.89
N LEU A 169 28.97 32.85 20.67
CA LEU A 169 30.26 32.36 20.25
C LEU A 169 30.15 31.82 18.83
N PHE A 170 30.98 32.37 17.93
CA PHE A 170 31.06 31.91 16.56
C PHE A 170 32.45 31.37 16.26
N TYR A 171 32.53 30.19 15.66
CA TYR A 171 33.78 29.57 15.24
C TYR A 171 33.84 29.43 13.72
N ASP A 172 34.90 29.98 13.11
CA ASP A 172 35.19 29.80 11.70
C ASP A 172 36.31 28.77 11.51
N SER A 173 35.92 27.57 11.06
CA SER A 173 36.85 26.47 10.80
C SER A 173 37.81 26.74 9.63
N SER A 174 37.42 27.60 8.67
CA SER A 174 38.27 27.94 7.52
C SER A 174 39.43 28.85 7.93
N ARG A 175 39.21 29.70 8.93
CA ARG A 175 40.19 30.64 9.48
C ARG A 175 40.80 30.22 10.81
N ARG A 176 40.42 29.03 11.33
CA ARG A 176 40.83 28.50 12.65
C ARG A 176 40.76 29.55 13.76
N SER A 177 39.72 30.38 13.75
CA SER A 177 39.56 31.48 14.70
C SER A 177 38.18 31.44 15.33
N SER A 178 38.15 31.78 16.63
CA SER A 178 36.91 31.96 17.39
C SER A 178 36.66 33.45 17.57
N TRP A 179 35.41 33.86 17.42
CA TRP A 179 34.95 35.24 17.56
C TRP A 179 33.86 35.29 18.61
N ILE A 180 33.89 36.33 19.45
CA ILE A 180 32.83 36.60 20.42
C ILE A 180 31.95 37.69 19.82
N LEU A 181 30.69 37.38 19.54
CA LEU A 181 29.70 38.36 19.12
C LEU A 181 28.99 38.89 20.36
N VAL A 182 29.11 40.19 20.61
CA VAL A 182 28.43 40.87 21.71
C VAL A 182 27.37 41.79 21.14
N ARG A 183 26.11 41.59 21.52
CA ARG A 183 25.00 42.49 21.21
C ARG A 183 24.45 43.08 22.50
N ALA A 184 24.63 44.39 22.67
CA ALA A 184 23.93 45.14 23.70
C ALA A 184 22.51 45.49 23.22
N GLY A 185 21.50 45.29 24.06
CA GLY A 185 20.14 45.75 23.74
C GLY A 185 20.08 47.27 23.70
N SER A 186 19.55 47.85 22.62
CA SER A 186 19.35 49.30 22.47
C SER A 186 17.98 49.71 23.02
N VAL A 187 17.97 50.80 23.79
CA VAL A 187 16.75 51.44 24.30
C VAL A 187 16.07 52.17 23.14
N GLN A 188 14.80 51.86 22.84
CA GLN A 188 13.98 52.73 21.98
C GLN A 188 13.57 53.94 22.81
N LEU A 189 14.25 55.07 22.60
CA LEU A 189 13.80 56.36 23.09
C LEU A 189 12.54 56.73 22.28
N ILE A 190 11.38 56.63 22.90
CA ILE A 190 10.16 57.25 22.39
C ILE A 190 10.25 58.73 22.77
N TYR A 191 10.58 59.59 21.80
CA TYR A 191 10.42 61.04 21.92
C TYR A 191 9.04 61.45 21.41
#